data_AF-A0A7L4ZWE9-F1
#
_entry.id   AF-A0A7L4ZWE9-F1
#
_cell.length_a   1.000
_cell.length_b   1.000
_cell.length_c   1.000
_cell.angle_alpha   90.00
_cell.angle_beta   90.00
_cell.angle_gamma   90.00
#
_symmetry.space_group_name_H-M   'P 1'
#
loop_
_entity.id
_entity.type
_entity.pdbx_description
1 polymer ?
#
loop_
_entity_poly.entity_id
_entity_poly.type
_entity_poly.pdbx_seq_one_letter_code
_entity_poly.pdbx_strand_id
1 'polypeptide(L)'
;MEKYKEDQLAMCGRVADYLAGHTAELAASEVAAQQAADVQTLYAQVAQARSGTARRTEDLTAAAQAAQQTLYDLLPALLGPLGRVAVRLGDADLQAAVTLGGKQLRKLRPVPFASVVGAIMASAARPDVAPELAKQGLTAKALQPLTDALATFRTAQPAVRKTINERAVSGAALEDLLADLMDELRTLDEDMKAFKLLNRPLFDGYTQARKIIESGGGGGKQKPAAG
;
A
#
# COMPACT_ATOMS: atom_id res chain seq x y z
N MET A 1 -0.99 5.52 11.30
CA MET A 1 -0.73 4.99 12.64
C MET A 1 0.60 5.57 13.12
N GLU A 2 0.61 6.20 14.29
CA GLU A 2 1.83 6.77 14.88
C GLU A 2 2.79 5.65 15.32
N LYS A 3 4.10 5.92 15.33
CA LYS A 3 5.15 4.95 15.69
C LYS A 3 4.88 4.25 17.02
N TYR A 4 4.39 5.00 18.02
CA TYR A 4 4.03 4.45 19.33
C TYR A 4 2.93 3.38 19.25
N LYS A 5 1.90 3.59 18.41
CA LYS A 5 0.83 2.61 18.18
C LYS A 5 1.34 1.38 17.41
N GLU A 6 2.31 1.56 16.52
CA GLU A 6 2.98 0.42 15.86
C GLU A 6 3.82 -0.41 16.85
N ASP A 7 4.55 0.25 17.75
CA ASP A 7 5.30 -0.42 18.82
C ASP A 7 4.36 -1.13 19.83
N GLN A 8 3.18 -0.54 20.13
CA GLN A 8 2.11 -1.20 20.89
C GLN A 8 1.61 -2.45 20.17
N LEU A 9 1.32 -2.37 18.87
CA LEU A 9 0.86 -3.54 18.11
C LEU A 9 1.90 -4.66 18.10
N ALA A 10 3.19 -4.33 17.96
CA ALA A 10 4.28 -5.29 18.04
C ALA A 10 4.44 -5.92 19.44
N MET A 11 4.12 -5.17 20.49
CA MET A 11 4.02 -5.70 21.85
C MET A 11 2.81 -6.65 21.99
N CYS A 12 1.63 -6.27 21.48
CA CYS A 12 0.45 -7.13 21.52
C CYS A 12 0.70 -8.48 20.82
N GLY A 13 1.42 -8.48 19.70
CA GLY A 13 1.79 -9.73 19.03
C GLY A 13 2.67 -10.65 19.87
N ARG A 14 3.68 -10.08 20.55
CA ARG A 14 4.53 -10.86 21.47
C ARG A 14 3.76 -11.40 22.67
N VAL A 15 2.81 -10.63 23.19
CA VAL A 15 1.93 -11.09 24.28
C VAL A 15 1.02 -12.21 23.79
N ALA A 16 0.38 -12.06 22.63
CA ALA A 16 -0.48 -13.10 22.05
C ALA A 16 0.29 -14.42 21.81
N ASP A 17 1.49 -14.34 21.23
CA ASP A 17 2.37 -15.50 21.02
C ASP A 17 2.75 -16.18 22.34
N TYR A 18 3.10 -15.36 23.35
CA TYR A 18 3.44 -15.85 24.68
C TYR A 18 2.26 -16.56 25.34
N LEU A 19 1.06 -15.97 25.32
CA LEU A 19 -0.15 -16.56 25.89
C LEU A 19 -0.52 -17.88 25.18
N ALA A 20 -0.40 -17.93 23.85
CA ALA A 20 -0.68 -19.13 23.07
C ALA A 20 0.26 -20.30 23.45
N GLY A 21 1.52 -19.99 23.77
CA GLY A 21 2.50 -20.98 24.23
C GLY A 21 2.27 -21.52 25.65
N HIS A 22 1.45 -20.86 26.47
CA HIS A 22 1.31 -21.16 27.91
C HIS A 22 -0.15 -21.36 28.36
N THR A 23 -1.03 -21.76 27.46
CA THR A 23 -2.47 -21.98 27.75
C THR A 23 -2.73 -22.97 28.88
N ALA A 24 -1.92 -24.04 28.97
CA ALA A 24 -2.03 -25.03 30.04
C ALA A 24 -1.68 -24.46 31.43
N GLU A 25 -0.72 -23.53 31.50
CA GLU A 25 -0.32 -22.90 32.75
C GLU A 25 -1.32 -21.83 33.18
N LEU A 26 -1.93 -21.13 32.22
CA LEU A 26 -2.99 -20.15 32.44
C LEU A 26 -4.27 -20.78 32.99
N ALA A 27 -4.54 -22.06 32.67
CA ALA A 27 -5.70 -22.78 33.17
C ALA A 27 -5.77 -22.91 34.71
N ALA A 28 -4.69 -22.59 35.43
CA ALA A 28 -4.70 -22.46 36.88
C ALA A 28 -5.58 -21.29 37.39
N SER A 29 -5.97 -20.36 36.52
CA SER A 29 -6.98 -19.33 36.76
C SER A 29 -7.93 -19.27 35.57
N GLU A 30 -9.18 -19.74 35.75
CA GLU A 30 -10.19 -19.73 34.70
C GLU A 30 -10.45 -18.32 34.14
N VAL A 31 -10.41 -17.30 35.00
CA VAL A 31 -10.60 -15.89 34.61
C VAL A 31 -9.46 -15.42 33.71
N ALA A 32 -8.20 -15.68 34.10
CA ALA A 32 -7.04 -15.29 33.29
C ALA A 32 -6.94 -16.08 31.99
N ALA A 33 -7.35 -17.35 31.98
CA ALA A 33 -7.42 -18.17 30.79
C ALA A 33 -8.46 -17.62 29.79
N GLN A 34 -9.63 -17.22 30.29
CA GLN A 34 -10.67 -16.60 29.46
C GLN A 34 -10.20 -15.26 28.88
N GLN A 35 -9.64 -14.38 29.71
CA GLN A 35 -9.12 -13.10 29.24
C GLN A 35 -7.95 -13.25 28.25
N ALA A 36 -7.08 -14.23 28.46
CA ALA A 36 -6.02 -14.55 27.49
C ALA A 36 -6.58 -14.99 26.12
N ALA A 37 -7.70 -15.72 26.11
CA ALA A 37 -8.39 -16.11 24.88
C ALA A 37 -9.07 -14.91 24.19
N ASP A 38 -9.62 -13.98 24.98
CA ASP A 38 -10.23 -12.74 24.46
C ASP A 38 -9.18 -11.82 23.83
N VAL A 39 -8.01 -11.67 24.47
CA VAL A 39 -6.82 -10.99 23.88
C VAL A 39 -6.39 -11.62 22.56
N GLN A 40 -6.32 -12.96 22.48
CA GLN A 40 -5.96 -13.65 21.23
C GLN A 40 -7.00 -13.40 20.13
N THR A 41 -8.28 -13.41 20.46
CA THR A 41 -9.38 -13.15 19.53
C THR A 41 -9.31 -11.73 18.97
N LEU A 42 -9.14 -10.73 19.85
CA LEU A 42 -9.00 -9.33 19.45
C LEU A 42 -7.73 -9.10 18.61
N TYR A 43 -6.60 -9.72 18.99
CA TYR A 43 -5.38 -9.64 18.20
C TYR A 43 -5.53 -10.23 16.79
N ALA A 44 -6.24 -11.35 16.64
CA ALA A 44 -6.53 -11.93 15.33
C ALA A 44 -7.37 -10.99 14.45
N GLN A 45 -8.35 -10.29 15.03
CA GLN A 45 -9.15 -9.29 14.32
C GLN A 45 -8.30 -8.10 13.85
N VAL A 46 -7.40 -7.60 14.70
CA VAL A 46 -6.43 -6.55 14.36
C VAL A 46 -5.50 -7.00 13.22
N ALA A 47 -4.97 -8.22 13.27
CA ALA A 47 -4.11 -8.78 12.22
C ALA A 47 -4.86 -8.95 10.88
N GLN A 48 -6.13 -9.36 10.92
CA GLN A 48 -6.97 -9.48 9.73
C GLN A 48 -7.27 -8.10 9.11
N ALA A 49 -7.63 -7.10 9.92
CA ALA A 49 -7.85 -5.73 9.45
C ALA A 49 -6.60 -5.14 8.78
N ARG A 50 -5.41 -5.41 9.35
CA ARG A 50 -4.12 -4.97 8.81
C ARG A 50 -3.80 -5.62 7.46
N SER A 51 -3.98 -6.93 7.34
CA SER A 51 -3.69 -7.68 6.12
C SER A 51 -4.66 -7.38 4.97
N GLY A 52 -5.94 -7.14 5.26
CA GLY A 52 -6.93 -6.72 4.26
C GLY A 52 -6.65 -5.36 3.64
N THR A 53 -6.07 -4.43 4.43
CA THR A 53 -5.69 -3.09 3.96
C THR A 53 -4.41 -3.13 3.10
N ALA A 54 -3.45 -4.01 3.44
CA ALA A 54 -2.21 -4.18 2.68
C ALA A 54 -2.44 -4.81 1.30
N ARG A 55 -3.20 -5.90 1.19
CA ARG A 55 -3.43 -6.59 -0.11
C ARG A 55 -4.15 -5.72 -1.14
N ARG A 56 -5.21 -5.01 -0.75
CA ARG A 56 -5.97 -4.14 -1.68
C ARG A 56 -5.14 -3.00 -2.24
N THR A 57 -4.13 -2.55 -1.50
CA THR A 57 -3.31 -1.42 -1.93
C THR A 57 -2.20 -1.84 -2.88
N GLU A 58 -1.65 -3.03 -2.70
CA GLU A 58 -0.65 -3.64 -3.58
C GLU A 58 -1.19 -3.90 -5.00
N ASP A 59 -2.35 -4.59 -5.10
CA ASP A 59 -2.96 -4.95 -6.38
C ASP A 59 -3.33 -3.72 -7.23
N LEU A 60 -3.87 -2.68 -6.57
CA LEU A 60 -4.26 -1.43 -7.24
C LEU A 60 -3.05 -0.61 -7.70
N THR A 61 -1.96 -0.63 -6.94
CA THR A 61 -0.70 0.00 -7.37
C THR A 61 -0.02 -0.77 -8.50
N ALA A 62 -0.07 -2.10 -8.49
CA ALA A 62 0.52 -2.94 -9.52
C ALA A 62 -0.20 -2.77 -10.87
N ALA A 63 -1.53 -2.74 -10.88
CA ALA A 63 -2.31 -2.50 -12.11
C ALA A 63 -2.04 -1.11 -12.70
N ALA A 64 -1.94 -0.08 -11.87
CA ALA A 64 -1.59 1.27 -12.31
C ALA A 64 -0.17 1.35 -12.90
N GLN A 65 0.81 0.70 -12.25
CA GLN A 65 2.19 0.65 -12.71
C GLN A 65 2.34 -0.13 -14.02
N ALA A 66 1.69 -1.28 -14.15
CA ALA A 66 1.70 -2.09 -15.36
C ALA A 66 1.07 -1.35 -16.56
N ALA A 67 -0.05 -0.65 -16.33
CA ALA A 67 -0.68 0.19 -17.33
C ALA A 67 0.23 1.37 -17.73
N GLN A 68 0.88 2.02 -16.76
CA GLN A 68 1.83 3.10 -17.02
C GLN A 68 3.04 2.63 -17.84
N GLN A 69 3.58 1.46 -17.53
CA GLN A 69 4.72 0.88 -18.26
C GLN A 69 4.33 0.56 -19.71
N THR A 70 3.18 -0.07 -19.92
CA THR A 70 2.62 -0.31 -21.25
C THR A 70 2.48 0.99 -22.05
N LEU A 71 2.02 2.08 -21.42
CA LEU A 71 1.94 3.39 -22.07
C LEU A 71 3.33 3.95 -22.42
N TYR A 72 4.34 3.80 -21.56
CA TYR A 72 5.70 4.27 -21.87
C TYR A 72 6.37 3.50 -23.01
N ASP A 73 6.05 2.22 -23.15
CA ASP A 73 6.66 1.36 -24.16
C ASP A 73 6.00 1.54 -25.53
N LEU A 74 4.67 1.67 -25.57
CA LEU A 74 3.91 1.73 -26.82
C LEU A 74 3.75 3.16 -27.38
N LEU A 75 3.69 4.18 -26.52
CA LEU A 75 3.44 5.56 -26.98
C LEU A 75 4.53 6.08 -27.94
N PRO A 76 5.84 5.83 -27.73
CA PRO A 76 6.87 6.25 -28.68
C PRO A 76 6.70 5.68 -30.09
N ALA A 77 6.12 4.47 -30.22
CA ALA A 77 5.85 3.86 -31.52
C ALA A 77 4.77 4.61 -32.30
N LEU A 78 3.88 5.34 -31.62
CA LEU A 78 2.86 6.18 -32.23
C LEU A 78 3.39 7.58 -32.59
N LEU A 79 4.26 8.18 -31.77
CA LEU A 79 4.74 9.57 -31.94
C LEU A 79 5.45 9.82 -33.26
N GLY A 80 6.32 8.90 -33.70
CA GLY A 80 7.07 9.04 -34.96
C GLY A 80 6.17 9.07 -36.20
N PRO A 81 5.29 8.06 -36.39
CA PRO A 81 4.27 8.06 -37.43
C PRO A 81 3.36 9.30 -37.42
N LEU A 82 2.91 9.73 -36.24
CA LEU A 82 2.10 10.94 -36.06
C LEU A 82 2.85 12.20 -36.50
N GLY A 83 4.13 12.34 -36.14
CA GLY A 83 4.97 13.46 -36.59
C GLY A 83 5.13 13.51 -38.11
N ARG A 84 5.26 12.36 -38.78
CA ARG A 84 5.30 12.30 -40.25
C ARG A 84 3.98 12.71 -40.89
N VAL A 85 2.85 12.32 -40.28
CA VAL A 85 1.52 12.75 -40.75
C VAL A 85 1.33 14.25 -40.54
N ALA A 86 1.75 14.80 -39.40
CA ALA A 86 1.70 16.24 -39.13
C ALA A 86 2.44 17.06 -40.19
N VAL A 87 3.67 16.65 -40.53
CA VAL A 87 4.47 17.32 -41.58
C VAL A 87 3.78 17.22 -42.94
N ARG A 88 3.19 16.06 -43.29
CA ARG A 88 2.50 15.86 -44.56
C ARG A 88 1.24 16.71 -44.69
N LEU A 89 0.48 16.84 -43.60
CA LEU A 89 -0.74 17.64 -43.54
C LEU A 89 -0.47 19.14 -43.32
N GLY A 90 0.77 19.53 -43.01
CA GLY A 90 1.12 20.90 -42.64
C GLY A 90 0.53 21.31 -41.28
N ASP A 91 0.25 20.35 -40.40
CA ASP A 91 -0.41 20.58 -39.12
C ASP A 91 0.62 20.90 -38.02
N ALA A 92 0.87 22.20 -37.82
CA ALA A 92 1.83 22.71 -36.85
C ALA A 92 1.45 22.38 -35.39
N ASP A 93 0.15 22.36 -35.08
CA ASP A 93 -0.35 22.04 -33.74
C ASP A 93 -0.13 20.56 -33.41
N LEU A 94 -0.41 19.69 -34.38
CA LEU A 94 -0.12 18.26 -34.27
C LEU A 94 1.39 18.01 -34.15
N GLN A 95 2.19 18.74 -34.92
CA GLN A 95 3.65 18.65 -34.86
C GLN A 95 4.18 19.07 -33.48
N ALA A 96 3.64 20.14 -32.89
CA ALA A 96 3.99 20.56 -31.53
C ALA A 96 3.61 19.50 -30.49
N ALA A 97 2.43 18.89 -30.61
CA ALA A 97 1.93 17.87 -29.68
C ALA A 97 2.78 16.58 -29.69
N VAL A 98 3.33 16.20 -30.84
CA VAL A 98 4.07 14.92 -31.02
C VAL A 98 5.58 15.08 -30.87
N THR A 99 6.08 16.31 -30.78
CA THR A 99 7.50 16.64 -30.53
C THR A 99 7.88 16.45 -29.05
N LEU A 100 6.92 16.19 -28.16
CA LEU A 100 7.16 15.73 -26.79
C LEU A 100 7.99 14.43 -26.80
N GLY A 101 9.30 14.55 -26.59
CA GLY A 101 10.19 13.40 -26.61
C GLY A 101 9.86 12.41 -25.48
N GLY A 102 10.07 11.11 -25.72
CA GLY A 102 9.84 10.06 -24.70
C GLY A 102 10.52 10.32 -23.35
N LYS A 103 11.65 11.05 -23.33
CA LYS A 103 12.33 11.51 -22.11
C LYS A 103 11.54 12.59 -21.34
N GLN A 104 10.77 13.44 -22.01
CA GLN A 104 9.89 14.42 -21.37
C GLN A 104 8.62 13.76 -20.86
N LEU A 105 8.05 12.82 -21.61
CA LEU A 105 6.90 12.00 -21.18
C LEU A 105 7.19 11.23 -19.88
N ARG A 106 8.39 10.67 -19.73
CA ARG A 106 8.85 10.00 -18.51
C ARG A 106 9.05 10.92 -17.30
N LYS A 107 9.16 12.24 -17.52
CA LYS A 107 9.28 13.25 -16.44
C LYS A 107 7.94 13.81 -15.99
N LEU A 108 6.85 13.50 -16.69
CA LEU A 108 5.53 13.98 -16.32
C LEU A 108 5.00 13.25 -15.09
N ARG A 109 4.39 14.01 -14.18
CA ARG A 109 3.62 13.42 -13.08
C ARG A 109 2.43 12.62 -13.65
N PRO A 110 1.93 11.60 -12.94
CA PRO A 110 0.89 10.67 -13.44
C PRO A 110 -0.37 11.35 -14.02
N VAL A 111 -0.87 12.42 -13.40
CA VAL A 111 -2.07 13.14 -13.85
C VAL A 111 -1.79 13.89 -15.17
N PRO A 112 -0.77 14.77 -15.27
CA PRO A 112 -0.36 15.36 -16.54
C PRO A 112 -0.05 14.33 -17.62
N PHE A 113 0.55 13.19 -17.26
CA PHE A 113 0.84 12.11 -18.19
C PHE A 113 -0.44 11.54 -18.84
N ALA A 114 -1.45 11.15 -18.06
CA ALA A 114 -2.71 10.63 -18.59
C ALA A 114 -3.46 11.62 -19.51
N SER A 115 -3.34 12.93 -19.22
CA SER A 115 -3.92 13.98 -20.06
C SER A 115 -3.16 14.12 -21.38
N VAL A 116 -1.83 14.15 -21.34
CA VAL A 116 -0.97 14.26 -22.53
C VAL A 116 -1.14 13.04 -23.45
N VAL A 117 -1.11 11.82 -22.89
CA VAL A 117 -1.36 10.60 -23.68
C VAL A 117 -2.75 10.62 -24.30
N GLY A 118 -3.76 11.04 -23.55
CA GLY A 118 -5.12 11.18 -24.07
C GLY A 118 -5.24 12.18 -25.21
N ALA A 119 -4.56 13.33 -25.12
CA ALA A 119 -4.53 14.32 -26.19
C ALA A 119 -3.86 13.77 -27.45
N ILE A 120 -2.74 13.06 -27.33
CA ILE A 120 -2.06 12.41 -28.46
C ILE A 120 -2.97 11.37 -29.13
N MET A 121 -3.68 10.55 -28.35
CA MET A 121 -4.62 9.56 -28.91
C MET A 121 -5.83 10.22 -29.57
N ALA A 122 -6.36 11.31 -29.00
CA ALA A 122 -7.44 12.08 -29.62
C ALA A 122 -7.00 12.68 -30.97
N SER A 123 -5.76 13.20 -31.03
CA SER A 123 -5.18 13.69 -32.28
C SER A 123 -4.99 12.60 -33.32
N ALA A 124 -4.57 11.39 -32.91
CA ALA A 124 -4.46 10.23 -33.81
C ALA A 124 -5.82 9.76 -34.36
N ALA A 125 -6.91 10.00 -33.63
CA ALA A 125 -8.26 9.64 -34.02
C ALA A 125 -8.96 10.71 -34.87
N ARG A 126 -8.33 11.86 -35.13
CA ARG A 126 -8.93 12.92 -35.96
C ARG A 126 -9.23 12.40 -37.38
N PRO A 127 -10.34 12.83 -38.01
CA PRO A 127 -10.79 12.30 -39.29
C PRO A 127 -9.83 12.56 -40.46
N ASP A 128 -9.00 13.59 -40.37
CA ASP A 128 -7.95 13.94 -41.33
C ASP A 128 -6.62 13.19 -41.08
N VAL A 129 -6.37 12.74 -39.84
CA VAL A 129 -5.13 12.07 -39.41
C VAL A 129 -5.26 10.53 -39.46
N ALA A 130 -6.39 9.99 -39.03
CA ALA A 130 -6.61 8.55 -38.93
C ALA A 130 -6.45 7.79 -40.26
N PRO A 131 -6.92 8.30 -41.43
CA PRO A 131 -6.68 7.64 -42.71
C PRO A 131 -5.19 7.59 -43.10
N GLU A 132 -4.42 8.62 -42.74
CA GLU A 132 -2.97 8.69 -43.01
C GLU A 132 -2.16 7.75 -42.10
N LEU A 133 -2.62 7.54 -40.87
CA LEU A 133 -2.07 6.52 -39.96
C LEU A 133 -2.42 5.11 -40.41
N ALA A 134 -3.64 4.90 -40.93
CA ALA A 134 -4.06 3.60 -41.47
C ALA A 134 -3.20 3.15 -42.66
N LYS A 135 -2.73 4.08 -43.50
CA LYS A 135 -1.74 3.79 -44.57
C LYS A 135 -0.42 3.24 -44.05
N GLN A 136 -0.10 3.46 -42.77
CA GLN A 136 1.08 2.91 -42.08
C GLN A 136 0.76 1.67 -41.23
N GLY A 137 -0.45 1.10 -41.36
CA GLY A 137 -0.90 -0.05 -40.58
C GLY A 137 -1.39 0.29 -39.17
N LEU A 138 -1.37 1.57 -38.77
CA LEU A 138 -1.84 2.05 -37.47
C LEU A 138 -3.36 2.27 -37.49
N THR A 139 -4.08 1.16 -37.58
CA THR A 139 -5.55 1.14 -37.51
C THR A 139 -6.05 1.27 -36.07
N ALA A 140 -7.34 1.53 -35.88
CA ALA A 140 -7.96 1.54 -34.55
C ALA A 140 -7.65 0.25 -33.75
N LYS A 141 -7.63 -0.92 -34.43
CA LYS A 141 -7.26 -2.20 -33.82
C LYS A 141 -5.80 -2.24 -33.36
N ALA A 142 -4.87 -1.65 -34.13
CA ALA A 142 -3.46 -1.59 -33.76
C ALA A 142 -3.22 -0.64 -32.57
N LEU A 143 -4.06 0.38 -32.41
CA LEU A 143 -4.00 1.32 -31.29
C LEU A 143 -4.78 0.86 -30.04
N GLN A 144 -5.56 -0.21 -30.14
CA GLN A 144 -6.37 -0.73 -29.03
C GLN A 144 -5.56 -0.97 -27.75
N PRO A 145 -4.35 -1.55 -27.77
CA PRO A 145 -3.57 -1.76 -26.55
C PRO A 145 -3.20 -0.45 -25.83
N LEU A 146 -2.99 0.64 -26.58
CA LEU A 146 -2.75 1.98 -26.01
C LEU A 146 -4.03 2.55 -25.38
N THR A 147 -5.18 2.36 -26.04
CA THR A 147 -6.50 2.79 -25.54
C THR A 147 -6.84 2.07 -24.24
N ASP A 148 -6.66 0.75 -24.20
CA ASP A 148 -6.97 -0.09 -23.04
C ASP A 148 -6.03 0.26 -21.87
N ALA A 149 -4.73 0.43 -22.13
CA ALA A 149 -3.78 0.83 -21.11
C ALA A 149 -4.09 2.23 -20.55
N LEU A 150 -4.50 3.19 -21.39
CA LEU A 150 -4.90 4.53 -20.94
C LEU A 150 -6.18 4.47 -20.09
N ALA A 151 -7.16 3.66 -20.48
CA ALA A 151 -8.38 3.45 -19.71
C ALA A 151 -8.07 2.83 -18.34
N THR A 152 -7.29 1.75 -18.28
CA THR A 152 -6.86 1.13 -17.03
C THR A 152 -6.06 2.08 -16.14
N PHE A 153 -5.16 2.89 -16.72
CA PHE A 153 -4.39 3.88 -15.97
C PHE A 153 -5.29 4.98 -15.39
N ARG A 154 -6.30 5.42 -16.15
CA ARG A 154 -7.28 6.44 -15.72
C ARG A 154 -8.27 5.93 -14.69
N THR A 155 -8.64 4.65 -14.69
CA THR A 155 -9.54 4.07 -13.67
C THR A 155 -8.79 3.75 -12.38
N ALA A 156 -7.52 3.35 -12.47
CA ALA A 156 -6.68 3.09 -11.31
C ALA A 156 -6.31 4.38 -10.55
N GLN A 157 -6.13 5.53 -11.20
CA GLN A 157 -5.80 6.81 -10.52
C GLN A 157 -6.87 7.31 -9.51
N PRO A 158 -8.18 7.35 -9.84
CA PRO A 158 -9.25 7.64 -8.91
C PRO A 158 -9.35 6.59 -7.79
N ALA A 159 -9.08 5.31 -8.11
CA ALA A 159 -9.03 4.24 -7.12
C ALA A 159 -7.92 4.50 -6.10
N VAL A 160 -6.74 5.02 -6.50
CA VAL A 160 -5.69 5.40 -5.53
C VAL A 160 -6.17 6.47 -4.56
N ARG A 161 -6.91 7.50 -5.01
CA ARG A 161 -7.50 8.50 -4.09
C ARG A 161 -8.57 7.91 -3.17
N LYS A 162 -9.42 7.02 -3.69
CA LYS A 162 -10.37 6.26 -2.86
C LYS A 162 -9.66 5.37 -1.85
N THR A 163 -8.57 4.70 -2.24
CA THR A 163 -7.77 3.90 -1.31
C THR A 163 -7.10 4.74 -0.23
N ILE A 164 -6.81 6.02 -0.45
CA ILE A 164 -6.27 6.90 0.61
C ILE A 164 -7.36 7.20 1.64
N ASN A 165 -8.58 7.54 1.19
CA ASN A 165 -9.70 7.79 2.09
C ASN A 165 -10.16 6.51 2.79
N GLU A 166 -10.24 5.40 2.07
CA GLU A 166 -10.52 4.08 2.63
C GLU A 166 -9.41 3.63 3.59
N ARG A 167 -8.13 3.92 3.30
CA ARG A 167 -7.02 3.71 4.26
C ARG A 167 -7.15 4.58 5.50
N ALA A 168 -7.63 5.82 5.37
CA ALA A 168 -7.85 6.69 6.53
C ALA A 168 -8.99 6.14 7.41
N VAL A 169 -10.08 5.67 6.81
CA VAL A 169 -11.22 5.06 7.51
C VAL A 169 -10.85 3.70 8.11
N SER A 170 -10.19 2.83 7.36
CA SER A 170 -9.69 1.54 7.86
C SER A 170 -8.57 1.71 8.88
N GLY A 171 -7.77 2.77 8.76
CA GLY A 171 -6.76 3.15 9.74
C GLY A 171 -7.39 3.61 11.06
N ALA A 172 -8.45 4.42 11.00
CA ALA A 172 -9.23 4.80 12.18
C ALA A 172 -9.85 3.56 12.86
N ALA A 173 -10.51 2.68 12.08
CA ALA A 173 -11.07 1.45 12.61
C ALA A 173 -10.01 0.49 13.19
N LEU A 174 -8.80 0.44 12.61
CA LEU A 174 -7.69 -0.33 13.14
C LEU A 174 -7.14 0.27 14.46
N GLU A 175 -7.15 1.59 14.57
CA GLU A 175 -6.76 2.28 15.80
C GLU A 175 -7.77 2.07 16.93
N ASP A 176 -9.07 1.99 16.62
CA ASP A 176 -10.13 1.65 17.57
C ASP A 176 -9.97 0.19 18.05
N LEU A 177 -9.78 -0.77 17.13
CA LEU A 177 -9.52 -2.17 17.50
C LEU A 177 -8.24 -2.36 18.33
N LEU A 178 -7.21 -1.55 18.07
CA LEU A 178 -5.99 -1.55 18.88
C LEU A 178 -6.25 -0.96 20.28
N ALA A 179 -7.11 0.04 20.40
CA ALA A 179 -7.51 0.60 21.69
C ALA A 179 -8.26 -0.46 22.52
N ASP A 180 -9.24 -1.14 21.92
CA ASP A 180 -9.99 -2.24 22.56
C ASP A 180 -9.04 -3.37 23.01
N LEU A 181 -8.10 -3.77 22.16
CA LEU A 181 -7.07 -4.77 22.52
C LEU A 181 -6.17 -4.30 23.68
N MET A 182 -5.83 -3.01 23.73
CA MET A 182 -5.02 -2.45 24.81
C MET A 182 -5.80 -2.37 26.12
N ASP A 183 -7.11 -2.13 26.08
CA ASP A 183 -7.99 -2.19 27.25
C ASP A 183 -8.14 -3.62 27.77
N GLU A 184 -8.33 -4.60 26.88
CA GLU A 184 -8.39 -6.01 27.28
C GLU A 184 -7.07 -6.47 27.91
N LEU A 185 -5.93 -6.05 27.35
CA LEU A 185 -4.62 -6.32 27.95
C LEU A 185 -4.45 -5.70 29.35
N ARG A 186 -5.06 -4.53 29.63
CA ARG A 186 -5.01 -3.93 30.97
C ARG A 186 -5.81 -4.74 31.97
N THR A 187 -6.93 -5.33 31.55
CA THR A 187 -7.71 -6.21 32.41
C THR A 187 -6.92 -7.50 32.69
N LEU A 188 -6.30 -8.08 31.64
CA LEU A 188 -5.45 -9.25 31.80
C LEU A 188 -4.23 -8.97 32.68
N ASP A 189 -3.66 -7.76 32.63
CA ASP A 189 -2.55 -7.33 33.50
C ASP A 189 -2.91 -7.45 35.00
N GLU A 190 -4.17 -7.22 35.38
CA GLU A 190 -4.66 -7.38 36.75
C GLU A 190 -4.78 -8.86 37.13
N ASP A 191 -5.38 -9.68 36.28
CA ASP A 191 -5.56 -11.11 36.52
C ASP A 191 -4.23 -11.86 36.56
N MET A 192 -3.27 -11.44 35.73
CA MET A 192 -1.92 -12.02 35.70
C MET A 192 -1.18 -11.81 37.03
N LYS A 193 -1.53 -10.83 37.86
CA LYS A 193 -0.88 -10.64 39.17
C LYS A 193 -1.06 -11.83 40.10
N ALA A 194 -2.15 -12.60 39.96
CA ALA A 194 -2.36 -13.83 40.73
C ALA A 194 -1.23 -14.85 40.51
N PHE A 195 -0.65 -14.87 39.31
CA PHE A 195 0.45 -15.77 38.95
C PHE A 195 1.77 -15.43 39.63
N LYS A 196 1.90 -14.26 40.29
CA LYS A 196 3.04 -14.03 41.20
C LYS A 196 3.13 -15.09 42.30
N LEU A 197 1.99 -15.66 42.69
CA LEU A 197 1.85 -16.71 43.70
C LEU A 197 1.64 -18.08 43.06
N LEU A 198 0.86 -18.16 41.98
CA LEU A 198 0.48 -19.43 41.35
C LEU A 198 1.57 -20.01 40.43
N ASN A 199 2.25 -19.15 39.64
CA ASN A 199 3.30 -19.56 38.71
C ASN A 199 4.17 -18.34 38.36
N ARG A 200 5.19 -18.11 39.19
CA ARG A 200 6.05 -16.92 39.08
C ARG A 200 6.79 -16.84 37.73
N PRO A 201 7.36 -17.93 37.19
CA PRO A 201 7.95 -17.92 35.85
C PRO A 201 6.98 -17.45 34.76
N LEU A 202 5.73 -17.90 34.78
CA LEU A 202 4.70 -17.48 33.82
C LEU A 202 4.45 -15.97 33.89
N PHE A 203 4.32 -15.42 35.11
CA PHE A 203 4.13 -14.00 35.33
C PHE A 203 5.32 -13.18 34.82
N ASP A 204 6.54 -13.58 35.17
CA ASP A 204 7.75 -12.86 34.78
C ASP A 204 7.90 -12.86 33.24
N GLY A 205 7.66 -13.98 32.56
CA GLY A 205 7.70 -14.03 31.09
C GLY A 205 6.60 -13.20 30.42
N TYR A 206 5.39 -13.18 30.98
CA TYR A 206 4.30 -12.31 30.52
C TYR A 206 4.68 -10.83 30.61
N THR A 207 5.27 -10.40 31.73
CA THR A 207 5.71 -9.01 31.89
C THR A 207 6.81 -8.62 30.92
N GLN A 208 7.66 -9.55 30.48
CA GLN A 208 8.65 -9.29 29.43
C GLN A 208 7.98 -9.13 28.06
N ALA A 209 7.01 -9.98 27.74
CA ALA A 209 6.23 -9.86 26.51
C ALA A 209 5.46 -8.52 26.44
N ARG A 210 4.97 -8.04 27.59
CA ARG A 210 4.20 -6.78 27.75
C ARG A 210 5.03 -5.51 27.57
N LYS A 211 6.36 -5.59 27.54
CA LYS A 211 7.22 -4.41 27.35
C LYS A 211 7.13 -3.90 25.92
N ILE A 212 6.72 -2.64 25.77
CA ILE A 212 6.89 -1.91 24.52
C ILE A 212 8.39 -1.70 24.32
N ILE A 213 8.93 -2.24 23.23
CA ILE A 213 10.31 -2.00 22.82
C ILE A 213 10.21 -1.00 21.67
N GLU A 214 10.75 0.21 21.89
CA GLU A 214 10.80 1.22 20.84
C GLU A 214 11.70 0.71 19.69
N SER A 215 11.10 0.46 18.54
CA SER A 215 11.85 0.08 17.35
C SER A 215 12.54 1.32 16.75
N GLY A 216 13.72 1.65 17.27
CA GLY A 216 14.64 2.64 16.69
C GLY A 216 15.20 3.65 17.67
N GLY A 217 16.35 3.30 18.26
CA GLY A 217 17.23 4.14 19.07
C GLY A 217 18.68 3.71 18.91
N GLY A 218 19.15 3.57 17.67
CA GLY A 218 20.57 3.32 17.37
C GLY A 218 21.40 4.59 17.63
N GLY A 219 21.95 4.69 18.83
CA GLY A 219 22.90 5.75 19.22
C GLY A 219 23.91 5.20 20.20
N GLY A 220 24.84 4.39 19.71
CA GLY A 220 25.90 3.79 20.51
C GLY A 220 26.75 4.85 21.19
N LYS A 221 26.85 4.79 22.51
CA LYS A 221 28.04 5.24 23.23
C LYS A 221 28.85 4.00 23.60
N GLN A 222 29.78 3.65 22.72
CA GLN A 222 30.96 2.90 23.15
C GLN A 222 31.63 3.71 24.25
N LYS A 223 31.69 3.13 25.44
CA LYS A 223 32.52 3.60 26.55
C LYS A 223 33.98 3.44 26.10
N PRO A 224 34.78 4.51 26.00
CA PRO A 224 36.20 4.32 25.76
C PRO A 224 36.79 3.59 26.96
N ALA A 225 37.55 2.53 26.67
CA ALA A 225 38.37 1.84 27.65
C ALA A 225 39.38 2.85 28.23
N ALA A 226 39.39 2.99 29.55
CA ALA A 226 40.45 3.70 30.25
C ALA A 226 41.66 2.77 30.31
N GLY A 227 42.80 3.27 29.83
CA GLY A 227 44.12 2.70 30.09
C GLY A 227 44.62 3.04 31.49
#